data_AF-A0A7M3LUD9-F1
#
_entry.id   AF-A0A7M3LUD9-F1
#
_cell.length_a   1.000
_cell.length_b   1.000
_cell.length_c   1.000
_cell.angle_alpha   90.00
_cell.angle_beta   90.00
_cell.angle_gamma   90.00
#
_symmetry.space_group_name_H-M   'P 1'
#
loop_
_entity.id
_entity.type
_entity.pdbx_description
1 polymer ?
#
loop_
_entity_poly.entity_id
_entity_poly.type
_entity_poly.pdbx_seq_one_letter_code
_entity_poly.pdbx_strand_id
1 'polypeptide(L)'
;MAAPPDLSPAPPPPFPVTSCGRQCSDRDRRPRCMTAVYEVEDAPGRAPVVVVLTALPLEYAAVSAYLEDLRPCAHRAGTLFELGTVPGTAWRVALAEIGTGAQGAAVITERAAALFRPRAVLFVGVAGGLREDIAVGDVVVATKVHAYQGGRESDEGFQARPSGYLAPHHLEQRVRRLHRTGSWVGLLPAAARKRPPRVHLEPIAAGDVVLRSVSSALARRLRGSYNDAVAVETEGAGVVHAAHLNHALSALIVRGISDRVDGGERTADAADARPMASRQAAARHAAALAVALVRELALEPAPDALPGGLSDDLAGGLSDPYGDPAGHRPGDRLGYAGRTPSALATAGGGDSGVENGNGGGAGTEGGSRPRVLLGGESYVLHEETREEHHSADGSLIERQSLALRGEGPRACYVWLRQVTAVRDTLGARDARQALAQERDVLPALGERVPGLPRLDRYVPGRAPVLTVVWPRQEVTGHPCETLAAAFDADGRPLDPWRRFRLFTGLAALCDTLAGLHELGFSHRRLGPAGIVVLGGGPTATRFALRDLGLACRVPAAGDTAAGESADVHRLAVVCARLVTGRPAPGTSSPLPHSLPHALPRVLRRALAADPAERPHIRTLQAALRRAAHEDLG
;
A
#
# COMPACT_ATOMS: atom_id res chain seq x y z
N MET A 1 14.56 1.34 72.87
CA MET A 1 14.10 2.22 71.78
C MET A 1 14.26 1.45 70.47
N ALA A 2 13.16 0.92 69.94
CA ALA A 2 13.13 0.19 68.67
C ALA A 2 12.67 1.14 67.56
N ALA A 3 13.35 1.10 66.41
CA ALA A 3 13.01 1.85 65.20
C ALA A 3 11.77 1.23 64.51
N PRO A 4 10.96 2.04 63.79
CA PRO A 4 9.71 1.58 63.17
C PRO A 4 9.93 0.71 61.92
N PRO A 5 8.97 -0.16 61.55
CA PRO A 5 9.07 -1.03 60.38
C PRO A 5 8.72 -0.31 59.07
N ASP A 6 9.43 -0.72 58.02
CA ASP A 6 9.30 -0.33 56.62
C ASP A 6 7.95 -0.79 56.02
N LEU A 7 7.24 0.13 55.37
CA LEU A 7 5.98 -0.09 54.66
C LEU A 7 6.25 -0.08 53.14
N SER A 8 6.70 -1.21 52.61
CA SER A 8 6.78 -1.46 51.17
C SER A 8 5.91 -2.70 50.81
N PRO A 9 5.03 -2.64 49.80
CA PRO A 9 4.15 -3.75 49.44
C PRO A 9 4.90 -4.90 48.75
N ALA A 10 4.58 -6.13 49.13
CA ALA A 10 5.15 -7.37 48.58
C ALA A 10 4.67 -7.65 47.14
N PRO A 11 5.52 -8.27 46.28
CA PRO A 11 5.16 -8.64 44.91
C PRO A 11 4.15 -9.83 44.88
N PRO A 12 3.30 -9.94 43.84
CA PRO A 12 2.32 -11.01 43.73
C PRO A 12 2.95 -12.38 43.40
N PRO A 13 2.32 -13.50 43.81
CA PRO A 13 2.85 -14.85 43.59
C PRO A 13 2.70 -15.33 42.14
N PRO A 14 3.55 -16.26 41.68
CA PRO A 14 3.47 -16.84 40.34
C PRO A 14 2.28 -17.81 40.20
N PHE A 15 1.63 -17.78 39.04
CA PHE A 15 0.52 -18.68 38.69
C PHE A 15 1.02 -20.12 38.40
N PRO A 16 0.28 -21.17 38.82
CA PRO A 16 0.72 -22.55 38.70
C PRO A 16 0.43 -23.14 37.31
N VAL A 17 1.40 -23.89 36.79
CA VAL A 17 1.27 -24.73 35.58
C VAL A 17 0.94 -26.15 36.05
N THR A 18 -0.27 -26.65 35.75
CA THR A 18 -0.63 -28.05 36.00
C THR A 18 -0.56 -28.88 34.72
N SER A 19 0.43 -29.77 34.67
CA SER A 19 0.49 -30.88 33.73
C SER A 19 -0.43 -32.00 34.19
N CYS A 20 -1.34 -32.48 33.32
CA CYS A 20 -2.01 -33.75 33.53
C CYS A 20 -1.92 -34.58 32.25
N GLY A 21 -1.02 -35.56 32.26
CA GLY A 21 -1.07 -36.70 31.37
C GLY A 21 -2.04 -37.73 31.93
N ARG A 22 -3.05 -38.09 31.13
CA ARG A 22 -3.70 -39.41 31.13
C ARG A 22 -4.46 -39.58 29.82
N GLN A 23 -4.15 -40.68 29.14
CA GLN A 23 -4.89 -41.20 27.99
C GLN A 23 -6.31 -41.59 28.43
N CYS A 24 -7.32 -41.11 27.70
CA CYS A 24 -8.60 -41.79 27.57
C CYS A 24 -8.99 -41.76 26.09
N SER A 25 -8.98 -42.95 25.52
CA SER A 25 -9.58 -43.32 24.25
C SER A 25 -11.10 -43.20 24.35
N ASP A 26 -11.69 -42.27 23.61
CA ASP A 26 -13.02 -42.47 23.06
C ASP A 26 -13.19 -41.64 21.79
N ARG A 27 -13.60 -42.31 20.71
CA ARG A 27 -13.96 -41.71 19.42
C ARG A 27 -15.40 -41.20 19.57
N ASP A 28 -15.72 -40.11 18.88
CA ASP A 28 -17.02 -39.43 18.86
C ASP A 28 -17.37 -38.52 20.04
N ARG A 29 -17.11 -37.23 19.79
CA ARG A 29 -17.71 -35.98 20.32
C ARG A 29 -16.66 -35.04 20.92
N ARG A 30 -16.19 -34.11 20.10
CA ARG A 30 -15.64 -32.83 20.58
C ARG A 30 -16.54 -31.67 20.14
N PRO A 31 -16.72 -30.65 21.01
CA PRO A 31 -17.59 -29.51 20.74
C PRO A 31 -16.97 -28.61 19.66
N ARG A 32 -17.83 -28.03 18.82
CA ARG A 32 -17.46 -27.08 17.76
C ARG A 32 -16.81 -25.85 18.39
N CYS A 33 -15.48 -25.81 18.42
CA CYS A 33 -14.71 -24.60 18.65
C CYS A 33 -14.75 -23.77 17.36
N MET A 34 -15.57 -22.73 17.36
CA MET A 34 -15.82 -21.84 16.23
C MET A 34 -14.60 -20.92 16.04
N THR A 35 -13.58 -21.44 15.36
CA THR A 35 -12.46 -20.63 14.85
C THR A 35 -12.96 -20.01 13.56
N ALA A 36 -13.44 -18.76 13.62
CA ALA A 36 -13.75 -17.99 12.42
C ALA A 36 -12.43 -17.68 11.71
N VAL A 37 -12.14 -18.48 10.69
CA VAL A 37 -11.11 -18.25 9.69
C VAL A 37 -11.51 -16.98 8.93
N TYR A 38 -10.66 -15.95 8.90
CA TYR A 38 -10.88 -14.78 8.05
C TYR A 38 -9.87 -14.80 6.91
N GLU A 39 -10.23 -15.55 5.88
CA GLU A 39 -9.78 -15.36 4.51
C GLU A 39 -10.35 -14.03 4.00
N VAL A 40 -9.47 -13.09 3.68
CA VAL A 40 -9.81 -11.98 2.77
C VAL A 40 -9.09 -12.28 1.45
N GLU A 41 -9.64 -13.23 0.70
CA GLU A 41 -9.15 -13.64 -0.62
C GLU A 41 -9.44 -12.56 -1.68
N ASP A 42 -8.43 -12.22 -2.49
CA ASP A 42 -8.52 -11.26 -3.59
C ASP A 42 -8.79 -12.03 -4.91
N ALA A 43 -9.98 -12.62 -5.03
CA ALA A 43 -10.42 -13.34 -6.23
C ALA A 43 -10.77 -12.36 -7.38
N PRO A 44 -10.41 -12.66 -8.65
CA PRO A 44 -10.88 -11.90 -9.80
C PRO A 44 -12.41 -12.04 -9.92
N GLY A 45 -13.13 -10.94 -9.70
CA GLY A 45 -14.60 -10.90 -9.59
C GLY A 45 -15.14 -10.31 -8.29
N ARG A 46 -14.28 -9.89 -7.34
CA ARG A 46 -14.75 -9.29 -6.08
C ARG A 46 -15.22 -7.85 -6.29
N ALA A 47 -16.44 -7.59 -5.82
CA ALA A 47 -17.05 -6.28 -5.66
C ALA A 47 -16.07 -5.19 -5.16
N PRO A 48 -15.98 -4.00 -5.78
CA PRO A 48 -15.13 -2.92 -5.29
C PRO A 48 -15.46 -2.55 -3.85
N VAL A 49 -14.42 -2.29 -3.05
CA VAL A 49 -14.55 -1.96 -1.62
C VAL A 49 -14.21 -0.48 -1.38
N VAL A 50 -15.06 0.20 -0.61
CA VAL A 50 -14.73 1.47 0.05
C VAL A 50 -14.57 1.19 1.54
N VAL A 51 -13.51 1.70 2.14
CA VAL A 51 -13.38 1.66 3.60
C VAL A 51 -14.08 2.89 4.17
N VAL A 52 -14.94 2.68 5.17
CA VAL A 52 -15.54 3.77 5.95
C VAL A 52 -15.06 3.63 7.39
N LEU A 53 -14.36 4.64 7.89
CA LEU A 53 -13.94 4.69 9.29
C LEU A 53 -14.82 5.69 10.04
N THR A 54 -15.16 5.38 11.28
CA THR A 54 -15.94 6.22 12.19
C THR A 54 -15.31 6.22 13.57
N ALA A 55 -15.37 7.30 14.33
CA ALA A 55 -14.74 7.37 15.65
C ALA A 55 -15.65 6.85 16.77
N LEU A 56 -16.97 7.09 16.68
CA LEU A 56 -17.94 6.85 17.75
C LEU A 56 -19.01 5.80 17.37
N PRO A 57 -19.61 5.09 18.36
CA PRO A 57 -20.68 4.12 18.09
C PRO A 57 -21.89 4.68 17.35
N LEU A 58 -22.26 5.95 17.62
CA LEU A 58 -23.39 6.59 16.94
C LEU A 58 -23.10 6.87 15.46
N GLU A 59 -21.83 7.12 15.13
CA GLU A 59 -21.38 7.41 13.77
C GLU A 59 -21.33 6.11 12.97
N TYR A 60 -20.78 5.08 13.60
CA TYR A 60 -20.83 3.71 13.10
C TYR A 60 -22.26 3.28 12.78
N ALA A 61 -23.17 3.42 13.75
CA ALA A 61 -24.59 3.09 13.60
C ALA A 61 -25.28 3.90 12.49
N ALA A 62 -24.85 5.14 12.28
CA ALA A 62 -25.40 5.98 11.20
C ALA A 62 -25.00 5.47 9.82
N VAL A 63 -23.78 4.95 9.65
CA VAL A 63 -23.34 4.36 8.37
C VAL A 63 -23.91 2.95 8.18
N SER A 64 -23.89 2.11 9.21
CA SER A 64 -24.36 0.72 9.12
C SER A 64 -25.83 0.61 8.75
N ALA A 65 -26.65 1.60 9.11
CA ALA A 65 -28.06 1.69 8.72
C ALA A 65 -28.31 1.74 7.21
N TYR A 66 -27.28 2.01 6.40
CA TYR A 66 -27.34 2.02 4.94
C TYR A 66 -26.74 0.77 4.28
N LEU A 67 -26.28 -0.21 5.06
CA LEU A 67 -25.59 -1.39 4.58
C LEU A 67 -26.42 -2.65 4.79
N GLU A 68 -26.34 -3.57 3.86
CA GLU A 68 -26.94 -4.91 3.92
C GLU A 68 -25.86 -5.97 4.12
N ASP A 69 -26.23 -7.15 4.61
CA ASP A 69 -25.34 -8.32 4.77
C ASP A 69 -24.03 -8.03 5.52
N LEU A 70 -24.09 -7.24 6.58
CA LEU A 70 -22.93 -6.94 7.43
C LEU A 70 -22.36 -8.23 8.02
N ARG A 71 -21.10 -8.53 7.67
CA ARG A 71 -20.35 -9.67 8.21
C ARG A 71 -19.08 -9.18 8.91
N PRO A 72 -18.76 -9.71 10.09
CA PRO A 72 -17.49 -9.39 10.73
C PRO A 72 -16.32 -9.84 9.84
N CYS A 73 -15.24 -9.09 9.90
CA CYS A 73 -13.99 -9.32 9.19
C CYS A 73 -12.84 -8.85 10.10
N ALA A 74 -12.16 -9.78 10.76
CA ALA A 74 -11.08 -9.44 11.67
C ALA A 74 -9.75 -9.28 10.93
N HIS A 75 -9.06 -8.17 11.18
CA HIS A 75 -7.67 -8.01 10.82
C HIS A 75 -6.78 -8.78 11.79
N ARG A 76 -5.70 -9.41 11.30
CA ARG A 76 -4.75 -10.22 12.10
C ARG A 76 -4.17 -9.52 13.34
N ALA A 77 -4.11 -8.19 13.31
CA ALA A 77 -3.63 -7.36 14.43
C ALA A 77 -4.75 -6.93 15.41
N GLY A 78 -5.93 -7.57 15.36
CA GLY A 78 -7.03 -7.41 16.32
C GLY A 78 -8.08 -6.35 15.97
N THR A 79 -7.94 -5.58 14.89
CA THR A 79 -8.97 -4.62 14.46
C THR A 79 -10.15 -5.35 13.82
N LEU A 80 -11.38 -5.07 14.26
CA LEU A 80 -12.59 -5.66 13.69
C LEU A 80 -13.24 -4.69 12.70
N PHE A 81 -13.48 -5.17 11.48
CA PHE A 81 -14.30 -4.50 10.48
C PHE A 81 -15.61 -5.25 10.30
N GLU A 82 -16.65 -4.57 9.83
CA GLU A 82 -17.83 -5.20 9.25
C GLU A 82 -17.91 -4.89 7.76
N LEU A 83 -18.02 -5.93 6.95
CA LEU A 83 -18.11 -5.83 5.50
C LEU A 83 -19.56 -6.00 5.08
N GLY A 84 -20.17 -4.93 4.60
CA GLY A 84 -21.54 -4.92 4.09
C GLY A 84 -21.63 -4.51 2.62
N THR A 85 -22.82 -4.62 2.03
CA THR A 85 -23.12 -4.23 0.65
C THR A 85 -23.94 -2.95 0.65
N VAL A 86 -23.70 -2.05 -0.31
CA VAL A 86 -24.54 -0.85 -0.47
C VAL A 86 -25.75 -1.18 -1.34
N PRO A 87 -26.99 -1.01 -0.84
CA PRO A 87 -28.20 -1.39 -1.57
C PRO A 87 -28.28 -0.75 -2.96
N GLY A 88 -28.66 -1.55 -3.95
CA GLY A 88 -28.74 -1.13 -5.35
C GLY A 88 -27.39 -1.06 -6.07
N THR A 89 -26.31 -1.54 -5.47
CA THR A 89 -24.98 -1.59 -6.08
C THR A 89 -24.28 -2.92 -5.78
N ALA A 90 -23.31 -3.29 -6.61
CA ALA A 90 -22.41 -4.40 -6.29
C ALA A 90 -21.26 -3.98 -5.37
N TRP A 91 -21.21 -2.74 -4.86
CA TRP A 91 -20.08 -2.24 -4.07
C TRP A 91 -20.23 -2.61 -2.61
N ARG A 92 -19.07 -2.88 -1.98
CA ARG A 92 -18.99 -3.23 -0.56
C ARG A 92 -18.38 -2.10 0.25
N VAL A 93 -18.80 -2.00 1.50
CA VAL A 93 -18.23 -1.07 2.48
C VAL A 93 -17.62 -1.88 3.62
N ALA A 94 -16.32 -1.68 3.85
CA ALA A 94 -15.63 -2.14 5.06
C ALA A 94 -15.72 -1.05 6.12
N LEU A 95 -16.62 -1.22 7.09
CA LEU A 95 -16.93 -0.27 8.14
C LEU A 95 -16.19 -0.62 9.43
N ALA A 96 -15.57 0.36 10.10
CA ALA A 96 -15.01 0.16 11.44
C ALA A 96 -15.20 1.37 12.35
N GLU A 97 -15.51 1.09 13.62
CA GLU A 97 -15.38 2.03 14.72
C GLU A 97 -13.93 2.00 15.23
N ILE A 98 -13.23 3.13 15.14
CA ILE A 98 -11.79 3.21 15.35
C ILE A 98 -11.38 3.94 16.63
N GLY A 99 -12.35 4.45 17.40
CA GLY A 99 -12.12 5.29 18.56
C GLY A 99 -11.61 6.69 18.18
N THR A 100 -11.23 7.46 19.20
CA THR A 100 -10.77 8.84 19.05
C THR A 100 -9.24 8.96 19.00
N GLY A 101 -8.77 10.08 18.45
CA GLY A 101 -7.35 10.43 18.34
C GLY A 101 -6.70 10.07 16.99
N ALA A 102 -5.87 10.99 16.49
CA ALA A 102 -5.30 10.89 15.15
C ALA A 102 -4.32 9.70 14.98
N GLN A 103 -3.57 9.35 16.02
CA GLN A 103 -2.56 8.26 15.94
C GLN A 103 -3.21 6.89 15.71
N GLY A 104 -4.26 6.57 16.47
CA GLY A 104 -5.03 5.34 16.29
C GLY A 104 -5.70 5.28 14.93
N ALA A 105 -6.27 6.42 14.50
CA ALA A 105 -6.88 6.55 13.18
C ALA A 105 -5.89 6.31 12.03
N ALA A 106 -4.66 6.81 12.13
CA ALA A 106 -3.62 6.56 11.13
C ALA A 106 -3.27 5.07 11.04
N VAL A 107 -3.04 4.40 12.18
CA VAL A 107 -2.69 2.98 12.23
C VAL A 107 -3.82 2.11 11.66
N ILE A 108 -5.08 2.41 12.01
CA ILE A 108 -6.22 1.63 11.53
C ILE A 108 -6.48 1.88 10.04
N THR A 109 -6.29 3.12 9.57
CA THR A 109 -6.35 3.44 8.13
C THR A 109 -5.35 2.59 7.35
N GLU A 110 -4.12 2.45 7.84
CA GLU A 110 -3.11 1.62 7.19
C GLU A 110 -3.47 0.13 7.21
N ARG A 111 -4.00 -0.37 8.33
CA ARG A 111 -4.49 -1.75 8.42
C ARG A 111 -5.63 -2.01 7.45
N ALA A 112 -6.57 -1.07 7.34
CA ALA A 112 -7.69 -1.15 6.41
C ALA A 112 -7.21 -1.11 4.95
N ALA A 113 -6.25 -0.25 4.65
CA ALA A 113 -5.64 -0.16 3.31
C ALA A 113 -4.95 -1.47 2.92
N ALA A 114 -4.15 -2.04 3.83
CA ALA A 114 -3.47 -3.32 3.62
C ALA A 114 -4.45 -4.49 3.47
N LEU A 115 -5.55 -4.51 4.23
CA LEU A 115 -6.52 -5.60 4.24
C LEU A 115 -7.47 -5.57 3.04
N PHE A 116 -7.99 -4.39 2.68
CA PHE A 116 -9.09 -4.27 1.73
C PHE A 116 -8.69 -3.69 0.38
N ARG A 117 -7.49 -3.12 0.24
CA ARG A 117 -7.04 -2.38 -0.96
C ARG A 117 -8.15 -1.47 -1.53
N PRO A 118 -8.72 -0.58 -0.70
CA PRO A 118 -9.98 0.08 -1.04
C PRO A 118 -9.82 1.08 -2.18
N ARG A 119 -10.92 1.33 -2.89
CA ARG A 119 -10.99 2.41 -3.90
C ARG A 119 -10.90 3.80 -3.28
N ALA A 120 -11.43 3.94 -2.08
CA ALA A 120 -11.32 5.14 -1.28
C ALA A 120 -11.46 4.82 0.21
N VAL A 121 -10.91 5.68 1.06
CA VAL A 121 -11.16 5.72 2.50
C VAL A 121 -12.02 6.94 2.79
N LEU A 122 -13.22 6.72 3.32
CA LEU A 122 -14.06 7.80 3.81
C LEU A 122 -13.98 7.82 5.33
N PHE A 123 -13.71 8.98 5.90
CA PHE A 123 -13.82 9.16 7.34
C PHE A 123 -15.06 9.95 7.67
N VAL A 124 -16.03 9.26 8.28
CA VAL A 124 -17.39 9.74 8.46
C VAL A 124 -17.65 9.91 9.94
N GLY A 125 -18.23 11.04 10.33
CA GLY A 125 -18.56 11.29 11.74
C GLY A 125 -19.03 12.70 11.98
N VAL A 126 -18.91 13.17 13.22
CA VAL A 126 -19.33 14.51 13.62
C VAL A 126 -18.15 15.47 13.80
N ALA A 127 -18.43 16.76 13.74
CA ALA A 127 -17.46 17.83 14.03
C ALA A 127 -18.13 19.03 14.69
N GLY A 128 -17.33 19.86 15.33
CA GLY A 128 -17.76 21.17 15.83
C GLY A 128 -17.64 22.24 14.73
N GLY A 129 -18.69 23.06 14.55
CA GLY A 129 -18.67 24.19 13.64
C GLY A 129 -17.85 25.36 14.20
N LEU A 130 -16.95 25.93 13.40
CA LEU A 130 -16.10 27.07 13.77
C LEU A 130 -16.66 28.42 13.31
N ARG A 131 -17.66 28.42 12.43
CA ARG A 131 -18.18 29.60 11.74
C ARG A 131 -19.69 29.74 11.92
N GLU A 132 -20.17 30.97 11.93
CA GLU A 132 -21.58 31.30 12.22
C GLU A 132 -22.54 30.92 11.09
N ASP A 133 -22.05 30.90 9.86
CA ASP A 133 -22.75 30.51 8.64
C ASP A 133 -22.88 28.99 8.45
N ILE A 134 -22.25 28.20 9.33
CA ILE A 134 -22.37 26.74 9.38
C ILE A 134 -23.38 26.34 10.46
N ALA A 135 -24.48 25.70 10.08
CA ALA A 135 -25.54 25.32 11.01
C ALA A 135 -25.33 23.91 11.59
N VAL A 136 -25.85 23.68 12.81
CA VAL A 136 -25.94 22.33 13.36
C VAL A 136 -26.83 21.49 12.45
N GLY A 137 -26.34 20.31 12.08
CA GLY A 137 -26.94 19.42 11.11
C GLY A 137 -26.42 19.57 9.69
N ASP A 138 -25.72 20.65 9.34
CA ASP A 138 -25.04 20.77 8.05
C ASP A 138 -23.93 19.71 7.91
N VAL A 139 -23.54 19.43 6.67
CA VAL A 139 -22.45 18.51 6.35
C VAL A 139 -21.29 19.29 5.76
N VAL A 140 -20.09 19.11 6.32
CA VAL A 140 -18.84 19.65 5.79
C VAL A 140 -18.02 18.51 5.20
N VAL A 141 -17.64 18.65 3.93
CA VAL A 141 -16.70 17.77 3.25
C VAL A 141 -15.39 18.51 3.12
N ALA A 142 -14.32 17.96 3.72
CA ALA A 142 -13.03 18.62 3.73
C ALA A 142 -12.48 18.74 2.31
N THR A 143 -12.34 19.96 1.79
CA THR A 143 -11.50 20.25 0.61
C THR A 143 -10.02 20.26 0.98
N LYS A 144 -9.74 20.54 2.25
CA LYS A 144 -8.43 20.54 2.86
C LYS A 144 -8.53 20.17 4.33
N VAL A 145 -7.59 19.38 4.82
CA VAL A 145 -7.43 19.08 6.25
C VAL A 145 -6.18 19.77 6.78
N HIS A 146 -6.35 20.62 7.79
CA HIS A 146 -5.26 21.27 8.52
C HIS A 146 -4.93 20.47 9.78
N ALA A 147 -3.78 19.79 9.81
CA ALA A 147 -3.24 19.19 11.02
C ALA A 147 -2.66 20.30 11.93
N TYR A 148 -3.52 20.92 12.75
CA TYR A 148 -3.25 22.23 13.35
C TYR A 148 -2.27 22.22 14.54
N GLN A 149 -1.94 21.04 15.06
CA GLN A 149 -1.09 20.87 16.25
C GLN A 149 0.40 21.04 15.97
N GLY A 150 0.84 20.95 14.71
CA GLY A 150 2.22 21.18 14.34
C GLY A 150 2.64 22.64 14.55
N GLY A 151 3.76 22.87 15.24
CA GLY A 151 4.27 24.21 15.50
C GLY A 151 5.44 24.24 16.47
N ARG A 152 5.93 25.45 16.76
CA ARG A 152 7.00 25.72 17.73
C ARG A 152 6.42 26.53 18.88
N GLU A 153 6.65 26.11 20.12
CA GLU A 153 6.34 26.89 21.32
C GLU A 153 7.60 27.66 21.76
N SER A 154 7.44 28.93 22.15
CA SER A 154 8.51 29.82 22.61
C SER A 154 7.95 30.93 23.49
N ASP A 155 8.81 31.79 24.05
CA ASP A 155 8.39 32.96 24.84
C ASP A 155 7.55 33.97 24.04
N GLU A 156 7.64 33.93 22.70
CA GLU A 156 6.83 34.72 21.76
C GLU A 156 5.44 34.07 21.50
N GLY A 157 5.16 32.93 22.12
CA GLY A 157 3.97 32.11 21.93
C GLY A 157 4.13 31.01 20.88
N PHE A 158 3.03 30.34 20.57
CA PHE A 158 2.99 29.24 19.59
C PHE A 158 3.01 29.74 18.15
N GLN A 159 4.02 29.33 17.41
CA GLN A 159 4.19 29.58 15.98
C GLN A 159 3.70 28.36 15.18
N ALA A 160 2.56 28.51 14.51
CA ALA A 160 1.91 27.44 13.76
C ALA A 160 2.77 26.94 12.58
N ARG A 161 2.94 25.62 12.46
CA ARG A 161 3.57 24.91 11.34
C ARG A 161 2.74 23.68 10.96
N PRO A 162 1.51 23.88 10.48
CA PRO A 162 0.61 22.78 10.15
C PRO A 162 1.06 22.02 8.90
N SER A 163 0.68 20.74 8.86
CA SER A 163 0.58 20.01 7.59
C SER A 163 -0.82 20.22 7.00
N GLY A 164 -0.89 20.42 5.68
CA GLY A 164 -2.14 20.57 4.95
C GLY A 164 -2.31 19.46 3.92
N TYR A 165 -3.46 18.79 3.93
CA TYR A 165 -3.77 17.69 3.01
C TYR A 165 -4.99 18.07 2.16
N LEU A 166 -4.82 18.09 0.83
CA LEU A 166 -5.91 18.40 -0.10
C LEU A 166 -6.77 17.18 -0.39
N ALA A 167 -8.07 17.40 -0.60
CA ALA A 167 -8.98 16.35 -1.04
C ALA A 167 -8.60 15.85 -2.45
N PRO A 168 -8.70 14.54 -2.71
CA PRO A 168 -8.56 14.01 -4.06
C PRO A 168 -9.62 14.61 -4.98
N HIS A 169 -9.18 15.28 -6.06
CA HIS A 169 -10.05 16.04 -6.97
C HIS A 169 -11.25 15.22 -7.48
N HIS A 170 -11.04 13.97 -7.86
CA HIS A 170 -12.11 13.09 -8.36
C HIS A 170 -13.20 12.77 -7.31
N LEU A 171 -12.89 12.69 -6.01
CA LEU A 171 -13.90 12.54 -4.97
C LEU A 171 -14.64 13.87 -4.74
N GLU A 172 -13.90 14.98 -4.70
CA GLU A 172 -14.47 16.32 -4.56
C GLU A 172 -15.48 16.63 -5.68
N GLN A 173 -15.15 16.35 -6.95
CA GLN A 173 -16.05 16.58 -8.08
C GLN A 173 -17.35 15.78 -7.98
N ARG A 174 -17.29 14.54 -7.49
CA ARG A 174 -18.49 13.72 -7.27
C ARG A 174 -19.35 14.29 -6.16
N VAL A 175 -18.76 14.74 -5.06
CA VAL A 175 -19.51 15.45 -4.01
C VAL A 175 -20.14 16.74 -4.55
N ARG A 176 -19.42 17.52 -5.37
CA ARG A 176 -19.98 18.72 -6.02
C ARG A 176 -21.17 18.38 -6.91
N ARG A 177 -21.12 17.25 -7.64
CA ARG A 177 -22.25 16.76 -8.43
C ARG A 177 -23.43 16.38 -7.53
N LEU A 178 -23.22 15.55 -6.51
CA LEU A 178 -24.25 15.14 -5.55
C LEU A 178 -24.93 16.36 -4.90
N HIS A 179 -24.14 17.36 -4.51
CA HIS A 179 -24.63 18.61 -3.95
C HIS A 179 -25.52 19.36 -4.95
N ARG A 180 -25.06 19.51 -6.19
CA ARG A 180 -25.78 20.24 -7.26
C ARG A 180 -27.07 19.55 -7.69
N THR A 181 -27.06 18.21 -7.79
CA THR A 181 -28.22 17.42 -8.22
C THR A 181 -29.19 17.14 -7.08
N GLY A 182 -28.75 17.27 -5.83
CA GLY A 182 -29.53 16.89 -4.65
C GLY A 182 -29.79 15.39 -4.54
N SER A 183 -29.11 14.53 -5.31
CA SER A 183 -29.40 13.09 -5.37
C SER A 183 -29.17 12.35 -4.05
N TRP A 184 -28.39 12.93 -3.14
CA TRP A 184 -28.16 12.41 -1.79
C TRP A 184 -29.34 12.66 -0.83
N VAL A 185 -30.21 13.65 -1.09
CA VAL A 185 -31.32 14.05 -0.20
C VAL A 185 -32.30 12.90 0.02
N GLY A 186 -32.50 12.04 -0.98
CA GLY A 186 -33.35 10.86 -0.86
C GLY A 186 -32.91 9.86 0.22
N LEU A 187 -31.63 9.88 0.60
CA LEU A 187 -31.08 9.01 1.65
C LEU A 187 -31.28 9.58 3.06
N LEU A 188 -31.65 10.86 3.19
CA LEU A 188 -31.88 11.46 4.50
C LEU A 188 -33.13 10.88 5.18
N PRO A 189 -33.24 10.95 6.52
CA PRO A 189 -34.48 10.69 7.22
C PRO A 189 -35.61 11.60 6.73
N ALA A 190 -36.87 11.11 6.74
CA ALA A 190 -38.02 11.83 6.19
C ALA A 190 -38.19 13.26 6.72
N ALA A 191 -37.89 13.49 8.00
CA ALA A 191 -37.93 14.82 8.61
C ALA A 191 -36.91 15.79 7.99
N ALA A 192 -35.69 15.32 7.72
CA ALA A 192 -34.62 16.11 7.13
C ALA A 192 -34.82 16.36 5.62
N ARG A 193 -35.55 15.49 4.90
CA ARG A 193 -35.87 15.71 3.47
C ARG A 193 -36.69 16.98 3.23
N LYS A 194 -37.54 17.38 4.19
CA LYS A 194 -38.37 18.59 4.08
C LYS A 194 -37.55 19.88 4.09
N ARG A 195 -36.41 19.86 4.78
CA ARG A 195 -35.45 20.96 4.89
C ARG A 195 -34.04 20.36 4.88
N PRO A 196 -33.51 20.01 3.70
CA PRO A 196 -32.24 19.31 3.60
C PRO A 196 -31.11 20.18 4.19
N PRO A 197 -30.13 19.56 4.87
CA PRO A 197 -28.97 20.28 5.39
C PRO A 197 -28.12 20.81 4.24
N ARG A 198 -27.37 21.90 4.50
CA ARG A 198 -26.40 22.39 3.52
C ARG A 198 -25.18 21.48 3.50
N VAL A 199 -24.57 21.37 2.32
CA VAL A 199 -23.28 20.70 2.14
C VAL A 199 -22.25 21.78 1.83
N HIS A 200 -21.21 21.84 2.66
CA HIS A 200 -20.13 22.80 2.54
C HIS A 200 -18.86 22.05 2.13
N LEU A 201 -18.25 22.44 1.01
CA LEU A 201 -16.97 21.89 0.56
C LEU A 201 -15.86 22.87 0.94
N GLU A 202 -15.36 22.75 2.16
CA GLU A 202 -14.51 23.74 2.81
C GLU A 202 -13.46 23.09 3.74
N PRO A 203 -12.40 23.81 4.16
CA PRO A 203 -11.36 23.24 5.01
C PRO A 203 -11.82 22.83 6.41
N ILE A 204 -11.25 21.75 6.94
CA ILE A 204 -11.44 21.25 8.31
C ILE A 204 -10.12 21.31 9.08
N ALA A 205 -10.16 21.80 10.32
CA ALA A 205 -9.05 21.73 11.26
C ALA A 205 -9.09 20.42 12.05
N ALA A 206 -7.99 19.68 12.07
CA ALA A 206 -7.89 18.35 12.66
C ALA A 206 -6.74 18.27 13.68
N GLY A 207 -7.02 17.75 14.88
CA GLY A 207 -6.01 17.53 15.92
C GLY A 207 -6.61 17.09 17.26
N ASP A 208 -5.81 16.47 18.11
CA ASP A 208 -6.24 15.68 19.28
C ASP A 208 -6.96 16.46 20.41
N VAL A 209 -7.17 17.77 20.29
CA VAL A 209 -7.85 18.58 21.32
C VAL A 209 -9.32 18.81 20.96
N VAL A 210 -10.22 18.37 21.84
CA VAL A 210 -11.65 18.68 21.73
C VAL A 210 -11.89 20.15 22.11
N LEU A 211 -12.22 20.96 21.12
CA LEU A 211 -12.47 22.39 21.33
C LEU A 211 -13.86 22.63 21.91
N ARG A 212 -13.93 23.15 23.14
CA ARG A 212 -15.19 23.47 23.84
C ARG A 212 -15.36 24.95 24.23
N SER A 213 -14.38 25.80 23.93
CA SER A 213 -14.40 27.21 24.32
C SER A 213 -13.92 28.09 23.18
N VAL A 214 -14.72 29.09 22.84
CA VAL A 214 -14.41 30.13 21.86
C VAL A 214 -13.29 31.07 22.29
N SER A 215 -13.02 31.18 23.59
CA SER A 215 -12.01 32.09 24.13
C SER A 215 -10.72 31.35 24.53
N SER A 216 -10.64 30.04 24.29
CA SER A 216 -9.43 29.26 24.52
C SER A 216 -8.27 29.72 23.61
N ALA A 217 -7.04 29.46 24.05
CA ALA A 217 -5.85 29.72 23.24
C ALA A 217 -5.91 28.99 21.88
N LEU A 218 -6.45 27.77 21.88
CA LEU A 218 -6.67 26.99 20.64
C LEU A 218 -7.72 27.65 19.73
N ALA A 219 -8.86 28.11 20.26
CA ALA A 219 -9.84 28.82 19.43
C ALA A 219 -9.26 30.10 18.81
N ARG A 220 -8.48 30.88 19.56
CA ARG A 220 -7.77 32.05 19.02
C ARG A 220 -6.79 31.64 17.92
N ARG A 221 -6.03 30.55 18.13
CA ARG A 221 -5.08 30.02 17.15
C ARG A 221 -5.78 29.57 15.86
N LEU A 222 -6.90 28.85 15.96
CA LEU A 222 -7.69 28.44 14.80
C LEU A 222 -8.20 29.66 14.03
N ARG A 223 -8.73 30.69 14.73
CA ARG A 223 -9.17 31.93 14.06
C ARG A 223 -8.03 32.76 13.47
N GLY A 224 -6.83 32.69 14.03
CA GLY A 224 -5.68 33.49 13.59
C GLY A 224 -4.88 32.83 12.46
N SER A 225 -4.57 31.54 12.58
CA SER A 225 -3.67 30.82 11.67
C SER A 225 -4.38 29.87 10.68
N TYR A 226 -5.66 29.61 10.91
CA TYR A 226 -6.48 28.63 10.17
C TYR A 226 -7.88 29.19 9.88
N ASN A 227 -7.94 30.47 9.52
CA ASN A 227 -9.20 31.23 9.44
C ASN A 227 -10.13 30.79 8.30
N ASP A 228 -9.63 29.98 7.37
CA ASP A 228 -10.39 29.30 6.32
C ASP A 228 -11.05 27.99 6.79
N ALA A 229 -10.68 27.45 7.96
CA ALA A 229 -11.31 26.26 8.51
C ALA A 229 -12.73 26.54 9.04
N VAL A 230 -13.69 25.72 8.61
CA VAL A 230 -15.10 25.89 8.98
C VAL A 230 -15.59 24.88 10.03
N ALA A 231 -14.82 23.81 10.24
CA ALA A 231 -15.10 22.79 11.25
C ALA A 231 -13.82 22.31 11.95
N VAL A 232 -13.97 21.73 13.15
CA VAL A 232 -12.89 21.12 13.93
C VAL A 232 -13.25 19.71 14.41
N GLU A 233 -12.29 18.79 14.30
CA GLU A 233 -12.40 17.39 14.71
C GLU A 233 -11.04 16.80 15.14
N THR A 234 -10.99 15.54 15.59
CA THR A 234 -9.85 14.99 16.35
C THR A 234 -9.06 13.87 15.67
N GLU A 235 -9.52 13.27 14.57
CA GLU A 235 -8.91 12.07 13.99
C GLU A 235 -8.50 12.22 12.52
N GLY A 236 -9.15 13.11 11.78
CA GLY A 236 -9.07 13.21 10.32
C GLY A 236 -7.66 13.48 9.80
N ALA A 237 -6.84 14.21 10.55
CA ALA A 237 -5.41 14.42 10.26
C ALA A 237 -4.65 13.09 10.16
N GLY A 238 -4.95 12.13 11.05
CA GLY A 238 -4.32 10.81 11.04
C GLY A 238 -4.74 9.98 9.83
N VAL A 239 -6.03 10.00 9.49
CA VAL A 239 -6.57 9.27 8.32
C VAL A 239 -5.93 9.79 7.03
N VAL A 240 -5.94 11.10 6.80
CA VAL A 240 -5.36 11.67 5.57
C VAL A 240 -3.84 11.53 5.54
N HIS A 241 -3.16 11.55 6.68
CA HIS A 241 -1.72 11.34 6.74
C HIS A 241 -1.34 9.90 6.37
N ALA A 242 -2.03 8.90 6.93
CA ALA A 242 -1.81 7.50 6.57
C ALA A 242 -2.12 7.25 5.09
N ALA A 243 -3.22 7.80 4.57
CA ALA A 243 -3.57 7.68 3.15
C ALA A 243 -2.53 8.38 2.24
N HIS A 244 -2.00 9.53 2.66
CA HIS A 244 -0.93 10.22 1.94
C HIS A 244 0.34 9.37 1.83
N LEU A 245 0.75 8.74 2.94
CA LEU A 245 1.92 7.85 2.97
C LEU A 245 1.69 6.53 2.21
N ASN A 246 0.45 6.04 2.16
CA ASN A 246 0.07 4.86 1.39
C ASN A 246 -0.21 5.22 -0.07
N HIS A 247 0.84 5.57 -0.81
CA HIS A 247 0.78 5.83 -2.26
C HIS A 247 -0.30 6.84 -2.69
N ALA A 248 -0.57 7.85 -1.85
CA ALA A 248 -1.66 8.80 -2.07
C ALA A 248 -3.03 8.14 -2.28
N LEU A 249 -3.34 7.11 -1.46
CA LEU A 249 -4.65 6.49 -1.37
C LEU A 249 -5.74 7.57 -1.22
N SER A 250 -6.82 7.42 -1.99
CA SER A 250 -7.87 8.43 -2.04
C SER A 250 -8.66 8.46 -0.73
N ALA A 251 -8.40 9.46 0.11
CA ALA A 251 -9.10 9.66 1.38
C ALA A 251 -9.92 10.96 1.38
N LEU A 252 -11.12 10.91 1.96
CA LEU A 252 -11.99 12.08 2.10
C LEU A 252 -12.64 12.12 3.49
N ILE A 253 -12.66 13.29 4.10
CA ILE A 253 -13.27 13.52 5.41
C ILE A 253 -14.66 14.13 5.22
N VAL A 254 -15.68 13.49 5.78
CA VAL A 254 -17.09 13.89 5.69
C VAL A 254 -17.65 14.01 7.11
N ARG A 255 -17.93 15.25 7.54
CA ARG A 255 -18.38 15.54 8.91
C ARG A 255 -19.75 16.18 8.95
N GLY A 256 -20.61 15.68 9.82
CA GLY A 256 -21.85 16.34 10.19
C GLY A 256 -21.60 17.29 11.36
N ILE A 257 -22.14 18.50 11.31
CA ILE A 257 -21.93 19.48 12.37
C ILE A 257 -22.86 19.18 13.54
N SER A 258 -22.32 18.67 14.64
CA SER A 258 -23.10 18.27 15.82
C SER A 258 -23.41 19.42 16.76
N ASP A 259 -22.51 20.40 16.80
CA ASP A 259 -22.56 21.55 17.69
C ASP A 259 -21.72 22.68 17.11
N ARG A 260 -21.96 23.90 17.60
CA ARG A 260 -21.11 25.05 17.33
C ARG A 260 -20.12 25.21 18.46
N VAL A 261 -18.91 25.64 18.14
CA VAL A 261 -18.00 26.18 19.14
C VAL A 261 -18.53 27.58 19.46
N ASP A 262 -19.48 27.67 20.39
CA ASP A 262 -20.11 28.90 20.84
C ASP A 262 -19.65 29.30 22.26
N GLY A 263 -19.74 30.60 22.56
CA GLY A 263 -19.18 31.20 23.78
C GLY A 263 -20.12 31.28 24.96
N GLY A 264 -21.22 30.52 24.97
CA GLY A 264 -22.16 30.54 26.08
C GLY A 264 -21.51 29.98 27.35
N GLU A 265 -21.59 30.72 28.46
CA GLU A 265 -21.33 30.16 29.79
C GLU A 265 -22.25 28.95 29.97
N ARG A 266 -21.63 27.78 30.18
CA ARG A 266 -22.34 26.55 30.48
C ARG A 266 -21.67 25.91 31.68
N THR A 267 -22.46 25.67 32.71
CA THR A 267 -22.03 25.00 33.94
C THR A 267 -21.52 23.59 33.61
N ALA A 268 -20.55 23.10 34.40
CA ALA A 268 -19.90 21.82 34.19
C ALA A 268 -20.89 20.63 34.13
N ASP A 269 -22.06 20.76 34.76
CA ASP A 269 -23.15 19.77 34.76
C ASP A 269 -23.91 19.66 33.42
N ALA A 270 -23.70 20.59 32.48
CA ALA A 270 -24.28 20.57 31.14
C ALA A 270 -23.34 19.95 30.06
N ALA A 271 -22.16 19.46 30.46
CA ALA A 271 -21.18 18.90 29.52
C ALA A 271 -21.69 17.65 28.77
N ASP A 272 -22.62 16.92 29.37
CA ASP A 272 -23.27 15.71 28.83
C ASP A 272 -24.66 15.97 28.24
N ALA A 273 -25.20 17.19 28.37
CA ALA A 273 -26.53 17.59 27.88
C ALA A 273 -26.49 18.20 26.46
N ARG A 274 -25.46 17.91 25.65
CA ARG A 274 -25.53 18.22 24.22
C ARG A 274 -26.66 17.37 23.62
N PRO A 275 -27.63 17.93 22.88
CA PRO A 275 -28.77 17.15 22.43
C PRO A 275 -28.26 15.97 21.63
N MET A 276 -28.38 14.78 22.21
CA MET A 276 -28.00 13.52 21.59
C MET A 276 -28.62 13.43 20.18
N ALA A 277 -29.86 13.93 20.06
CA ALA A 277 -30.58 14.16 18.82
C ALA A 277 -29.81 14.95 17.75
N SER A 278 -29.11 16.04 18.10
CA SER A 278 -28.32 16.83 17.14
C SER A 278 -27.10 16.05 16.64
N ARG A 279 -26.41 15.31 17.53
CA ARG A 279 -25.30 14.43 17.14
C ARG A 279 -25.75 13.30 16.24
N GLN A 280 -26.87 12.65 16.56
CA GLN A 280 -27.45 11.64 15.67
C GLN A 280 -27.89 12.22 14.33
N ALA A 281 -28.51 13.40 14.30
CA ALA A 281 -28.89 14.04 13.05
C ALA A 281 -27.65 14.34 12.19
N ALA A 282 -26.63 14.97 12.78
CA ALA A 282 -25.37 15.26 12.12
C ALA A 282 -24.69 14.00 11.56
N ALA A 283 -24.56 12.95 12.37
CA ALA A 283 -23.98 11.68 11.95
C ALA A 283 -24.79 11.03 10.81
N ARG A 284 -26.12 11.03 10.89
CA ARG A 284 -27.00 10.52 9.82
C ARG A 284 -26.87 11.31 8.53
N HIS A 285 -26.74 12.64 8.61
CA HIS A 285 -26.57 13.48 7.43
C HIS A 285 -25.21 13.23 6.75
N ALA A 286 -24.14 13.11 7.55
CA ALA A 286 -22.81 12.76 7.06
C ALA A 286 -22.79 11.36 6.42
N ALA A 287 -23.39 10.37 7.09
CA ALA A 287 -23.53 9.01 6.57
C ALA A 287 -24.33 8.98 5.26
N ALA A 288 -25.45 9.70 5.18
CA ALA A 288 -26.27 9.79 3.97
C ALA A 288 -25.45 10.33 2.77
N LEU A 289 -24.66 11.40 2.97
CA LEU A 289 -23.82 11.95 1.92
C LEU A 289 -22.67 10.99 1.55
N ALA A 290 -22.02 10.38 2.53
CA ALA A 290 -20.94 9.42 2.30
C ALA A 290 -21.42 8.18 1.52
N VAL A 291 -22.58 7.63 1.86
CA VAL A 291 -23.18 6.51 1.13
C VAL A 291 -23.64 6.94 -0.26
N ALA A 292 -24.18 8.15 -0.42
CA ALA A 292 -24.47 8.71 -1.75
C ALA A 292 -23.21 8.79 -2.61
N LEU A 293 -22.07 9.15 -2.02
CA LEU A 293 -20.77 9.14 -2.70
C LEU A 293 -20.34 7.73 -3.09
N VAL A 294 -20.51 6.73 -2.22
CA VAL A 294 -20.24 5.33 -2.60
C VAL A 294 -21.14 4.87 -3.75
N ARG A 295 -22.42 5.23 -3.75
CA ARG A 295 -23.33 4.95 -4.88
C ARG A 295 -22.90 5.66 -6.16
N GLU A 296 -22.50 6.92 -6.07
CA GLU A 296 -22.00 7.70 -7.20
C GLU A 296 -20.71 7.10 -7.78
N LEU A 297 -19.81 6.58 -6.92
CA LEU A 297 -18.65 5.80 -7.34
C LEU A 297 -19.04 4.49 -8.02
N ALA A 298 -20.15 3.87 -7.59
CA ALA A 298 -20.65 2.64 -8.19
C ALA A 298 -21.35 2.83 -9.54
N LEU A 299 -21.80 4.06 -9.84
CA LEU A 299 -22.36 4.43 -11.14
C LEU A 299 -21.29 4.62 -12.21
N GLU A 300 -20.01 4.51 -11.85
CA GLU A 300 -18.96 4.44 -12.86
C GLU A 300 -19.19 3.21 -13.73
N PRO A 301 -19.28 3.37 -15.06
CA PRO A 301 -18.92 2.25 -15.90
C PRO A 301 -17.51 1.84 -15.48
N ALA A 302 -17.26 0.53 -15.38
CA ALA A 302 -15.89 0.04 -15.39
C ALA A 302 -15.15 0.80 -16.52
N PRO A 303 -13.88 1.19 -16.35
CA PRO A 303 -13.15 2.09 -17.26
C PRO A 303 -13.08 1.67 -18.76
N ASP A 304 -13.78 0.61 -19.15
CA ASP A 304 -13.95 0.07 -20.49
C ASP A 304 -15.23 0.50 -21.24
N ALA A 305 -16.14 1.34 -20.69
CA ALA A 305 -17.35 1.75 -21.42
C ALA A 305 -17.50 3.28 -21.56
N LEU A 306 -17.02 3.81 -22.68
CA LEU A 306 -17.56 5.04 -23.27
C LEU A 306 -18.54 4.66 -24.41
N PRO A 307 -19.69 5.35 -24.54
CA PRO A 307 -20.57 5.19 -25.70
C PRO A 307 -19.87 5.75 -26.94
N GLY A 308 -19.81 4.96 -28.01
CA GLY A 308 -19.21 5.38 -29.27
C GLY A 308 -20.04 6.42 -30.03
N GLY A 309 -19.35 7.36 -30.68
CA GLY A 309 -19.80 8.02 -31.91
C GLY A 309 -20.50 9.38 -31.76
N LEU A 310 -19.76 10.45 -32.01
CA LEU A 310 -20.29 11.67 -32.65
C LEU A 310 -19.33 12.07 -33.79
N SER A 311 -19.84 12.05 -35.01
CA SER A 311 -19.15 12.24 -36.30
C SER A 311 -18.97 13.72 -36.72
N ASP A 312 -18.20 13.94 -37.80
CA ASP A 312 -17.19 14.99 -38.13
C ASP A 312 -17.66 16.33 -38.72
N ASP A 313 -18.84 16.86 -38.37
CA ASP A 313 -19.46 17.83 -39.27
C ASP A 313 -19.39 19.33 -38.91
N LEU A 314 -18.49 19.78 -38.03
CA LEU A 314 -18.34 21.22 -37.76
C LEU A 314 -16.88 21.67 -37.55
N ALA A 315 -16.06 21.60 -38.60
CA ALA A 315 -14.80 22.33 -38.68
C ALA A 315 -14.68 23.00 -40.06
N GLY A 316 -15.15 24.24 -40.17
CA GLY A 316 -15.03 25.06 -41.37
C GLY A 316 -14.99 26.54 -41.03
N GLY A 317 -13.79 27.11 -41.02
CA GLY A 317 -13.57 28.55 -41.14
C GLY A 317 -13.17 29.27 -39.84
N LEU A 318 -11.86 29.38 -39.61
CA LEU A 318 -11.17 30.60 -39.14
C LEU A 318 -9.66 30.40 -39.32
N SER A 319 -9.06 31.26 -40.13
CA SER A 319 -7.66 31.26 -40.56
C SER A 319 -6.70 31.85 -39.52
N ASP A 320 -5.58 31.17 -39.31
CA ASP A 320 -4.44 31.48 -38.43
C ASP A 320 -3.56 32.64 -38.99
N PRO A 321 -3.23 33.68 -38.20
CA PRO A 321 -2.31 34.75 -38.61
C PRO A 321 -0.82 34.52 -38.30
N TYR A 322 -0.37 33.34 -37.86
CA TYR A 322 1.07 33.04 -37.74
C TYR A 322 1.49 31.82 -38.57
N GLY A 323 2.19 32.10 -39.67
CA GLY A 323 2.71 31.11 -40.61
C GLY A 323 3.80 30.21 -40.03
N ASP A 324 3.62 28.91 -40.29
CA ASP A 324 4.55 27.80 -40.15
C ASP A 324 5.57 27.78 -41.31
N PRO A 325 6.83 27.37 -41.08
CA PRO A 325 7.48 26.57 -42.10
C PRO A 325 8.20 25.37 -41.50
N ALA A 326 7.46 24.35 -41.08
CA ALA A 326 7.78 22.94 -41.25
C ALA A 326 6.62 22.04 -40.77
N GLY A 327 5.48 22.14 -41.44
CA GLY A 327 4.92 21.04 -42.21
C GLY A 327 4.52 19.81 -41.41
N HIS A 328 3.44 19.93 -40.63
CA HIS A 328 2.27 19.05 -40.69
C HIS A 328 1.42 19.22 -39.43
N ARG A 329 0.27 19.88 -39.57
CA ARG A 329 -0.97 19.54 -38.86
C ARG A 329 -2.12 19.72 -39.84
N PRO A 330 -3.19 18.91 -39.77
CA PRO A 330 -4.27 19.39 -38.92
C PRO A 330 -5.00 18.28 -38.12
N GLY A 331 -5.50 18.70 -36.97
CA GLY A 331 -6.88 18.50 -36.51
C GLY A 331 -7.52 17.11 -36.50
N ASP A 332 -7.89 16.73 -35.28
CA ASP A 332 -9.20 16.20 -34.91
C ASP A 332 -9.46 14.69 -34.89
N ARG A 333 -9.53 14.26 -33.61
CA ARG A 333 -10.39 13.26 -32.97
C ARG A 333 -9.65 12.11 -32.31
N LEU A 334 -9.17 12.41 -31.10
CA LEU A 334 -9.02 11.40 -30.05
C LEU A 334 -10.42 10.92 -29.62
N GLY A 335 -11.00 10.05 -30.44
CA GLY A 335 -11.95 9.05 -29.99
C GLY A 335 -11.25 8.15 -28.99
N TYR A 336 -11.61 8.32 -27.71
CA TYR A 336 -11.16 7.48 -26.62
C TYR A 336 -11.88 6.13 -26.74
N ALA A 337 -11.27 5.18 -27.46
CA ALA A 337 -11.57 3.77 -27.32
C ALA A 337 -10.63 3.21 -26.25
N GLY A 338 -11.11 3.22 -25.01
CA GLY A 338 -10.51 2.46 -23.92
C GLY A 338 -10.42 0.98 -24.29
N ARG A 339 -9.27 0.38 -23.96
CA ARG A 339 -9.13 -1.03 -23.59
C ARG A 339 -7.79 -1.17 -22.89
N THR A 340 -7.78 -0.95 -21.58
CA THR A 340 -6.75 -1.47 -20.67
C THR A 340 -7.22 -2.83 -20.18
N PRO A 341 -6.59 -3.95 -20.58
CA PRO A 341 -6.95 -5.26 -20.08
C PRO A 341 -6.51 -5.39 -18.62
N SER A 342 -7.47 -5.55 -17.71
CA SER A 342 -7.28 -5.90 -16.29
C SER A 342 -7.04 -7.40 -16.07
N ALA A 343 -6.41 -8.05 -17.05
CA ALA A 343 -5.93 -9.42 -16.93
C ALA A 343 -4.57 -9.47 -17.61
N LEU A 344 -3.69 -10.33 -17.11
CA LEU A 344 -2.61 -10.88 -17.92
C LEU A 344 -3.23 -11.37 -19.23
N ALA A 345 -2.96 -10.67 -20.33
CA ALA A 345 -3.70 -10.83 -21.57
C ALA A 345 -3.49 -12.25 -22.13
N THR A 346 -4.59 -12.98 -22.32
CA THR A 346 -4.63 -14.22 -23.08
C THR A 346 -4.38 -13.92 -24.56
N ALA A 347 -3.38 -14.56 -25.15
CA ALA A 347 -3.06 -14.46 -26.58
C ALA A 347 -3.58 -15.71 -27.32
N GLY A 348 -4.59 -15.53 -28.19
CA GLY A 348 -5.11 -16.45 -29.24
C GLY A 348 -5.70 -17.79 -28.74
N GLY A 349 -6.84 -18.32 -29.21
CA GLY A 349 -7.57 -18.18 -30.47
C GLY A 349 -7.73 -19.58 -31.08
N GLY A 350 -8.89 -20.23 -30.94
CA GLY A 350 -9.16 -21.55 -31.50
C GLY A 350 -10.49 -22.13 -31.02
N ASP A 351 -11.45 -22.21 -31.93
CA ASP A 351 -12.81 -22.75 -31.81
C ASP A 351 -12.79 -24.30 -31.76
N SER A 352 -13.44 -24.89 -30.76
CA SER A 352 -14.07 -26.22 -30.79
C SER A 352 -14.66 -26.55 -29.41
N GLY A 353 -15.96 -26.86 -29.36
CA GLY A 353 -16.69 -27.09 -28.12
C GLY A 353 -16.54 -28.48 -27.48
N VAL A 354 -17.46 -28.72 -26.51
CA VAL A 354 -17.83 -30.01 -25.89
C VAL A 354 -16.82 -30.45 -24.80
N GLU A 355 -17.14 -30.96 -23.60
CA GLU A 355 -18.25 -31.77 -23.07
C GLU A 355 -18.26 -31.70 -21.53
N ASN A 356 -19.43 -31.83 -20.89
CA ASN A 356 -19.54 -32.07 -19.45
C ASN A 356 -19.22 -33.53 -19.12
N GLY A 357 -18.11 -33.77 -18.43
CA GLY A 357 -17.72 -35.11 -17.94
C GLY A 357 -17.52 -35.11 -16.42
N ASN A 358 -18.45 -35.74 -15.71
CA ASN A 358 -18.39 -36.00 -14.28
C ASN A 358 -17.45 -37.20 -14.02
N GLY A 359 -16.48 -37.05 -13.11
CA GLY A 359 -15.57 -38.13 -12.71
C GLY A 359 -14.81 -37.78 -11.44
N GLY A 360 -15.30 -38.29 -10.31
CA GLY A 360 -14.70 -38.07 -8.98
C GLY A 360 -13.46 -38.92 -8.70
N GLY A 361 -12.62 -38.46 -7.76
CA GLY A 361 -11.62 -39.30 -7.11
C GLY A 361 -10.40 -38.59 -6.53
N ALA A 362 -10.50 -38.24 -5.25
CA ALA A 362 -9.43 -38.17 -4.23
C ALA A 362 -8.41 -37.00 -4.22
N GLY A 363 -8.41 -36.25 -3.10
CA GLY A 363 -7.16 -35.78 -2.45
C GLY A 363 -6.94 -34.28 -2.20
N THR A 364 -7.73 -33.69 -1.29
CA THR A 364 -7.36 -32.67 -0.26
C THR A 364 -6.62 -31.35 -0.61
N GLU A 365 -7.20 -30.25 -0.10
CA GLU A 365 -6.75 -28.84 -0.04
C GLU A 365 -6.99 -27.97 -1.30
N GLY A 366 -8.21 -27.43 -1.40
CA GLY A 366 -8.66 -26.66 -2.57
C GLY A 366 -9.09 -25.22 -2.26
N GLY A 367 -8.15 -24.37 -1.81
CA GLY A 367 -8.22 -22.93 -2.10
C GLY A 367 -7.59 -22.73 -3.48
N SER A 368 -8.37 -22.31 -4.47
CA SER A 368 -7.90 -22.24 -5.86
C SER A 368 -6.85 -21.13 -6.00
N ARG A 369 -5.56 -21.50 -5.95
CA ARG A 369 -4.45 -20.57 -6.19
C ARG A 369 -4.68 -19.85 -7.52
N PRO A 370 -4.56 -18.52 -7.59
CA PRO A 370 -4.91 -17.74 -8.77
C PRO A 370 -4.14 -18.23 -9.99
N ARG A 371 -4.88 -18.52 -11.07
CA ARG A 371 -4.33 -19.05 -12.32
C ARG A 371 -4.37 -17.98 -13.40
N VAL A 372 -3.32 -17.90 -14.19
CA VAL A 372 -3.22 -17.02 -15.35
C VAL A 372 -2.88 -17.86 -16.57
N LEU A 373 -3.52 -17.54 -17.70
CA LEU A 373 -3.22 -18.15 -18.99
C LEU A 373 -2.32 -17.24 -19.82
N LEU A 374 -1.10 -17.68 -20.12
CA LEU A 374 -0.13 -16.95 -20.93
C LEU A 374 0.35 -17.79 -22.10
N GLY A 375 0.02 -17.35 -23.32
CA GLY A 375 0.38 -18.07 -24.54
C GLY A 375 -0.07 -19.53 -24.52
N GLY A 376 -1.32 -19.78 -24.09
CA GLY A 376 -1.93 -21.11 -24.00
C GLY A 376 -1.57 -21.94 -22.77
N GLU A 377 -0.64 -21.48 -21.92
CA GLU A 377 -0.17 -22.23 -20.75
C GLU A 377 -0.73 -21.66 -19.44
N SER A 378 -1.00 -22.53 -18.46
CA SER A 378 -1.51 -22.16 -17.12
C SER A 378 -0.36 -21.90 -16.13
N TYR A 379 -0.47 -20.79 -15.41
CA TYR A 379 0.47 -20.35 -14.38
C TYR A 379 -0.28 -20.15 -13.08
N VAL A 380 0.10 -20.89 -12.05
CA VAL A 380 -0.46 -20.77 -10.70
C VAL A 380 0.41 -19.82 -9.89
N LEU A 381 -0.10 -18.62 -9.54
CA LEU A 381 0.70 -17.59 -8.87
C LEU A 381 0.85 -17.90 -7.37
N HIS A 382 2.02 -17.57 -6.82
CA HIS A 382 2.28 -17.53 -5.38
C HIS A 382 1.98 -16.14 -4.86
N GLU A 383 0.79 -15.96 -4.28
CA GLU A 383 0.27 -14.66 -3.87
C GLU A 383 1.17 -13.88 -2.91
N GLU A 384 1.85 -14.58 -1.99
CA GLU A 384 2.78 -13.99 -1.01
C GLU A 384 3.94 -13.24 -1.66
N THR A 385 4.27 -13.57 -2.91
CA THR A 385 5.37 -12.97 -3.67
C THR A 385 4.90 -11.92 -4.68
N ARG A 386 3.60 -11.60 -4.70
CA ARG A 386 3.02 -10.69 -5.68
C ARG A 386 3.40 -9.24 -5.36
N GLU A 387 4.06 -8.59 -6.31
CA GLU A 387 4.38 -7.17 -6.24
C GLU A 387 3.71 -6.46 -7.43
N GLU A 388 3.15 -5.28 -7.16
CA GLU A 388 2.57 -4.40 -8.18
C GLU A 388 3.09 -2.98 -7.95
N HIS A 389 3.62 -2.35 -8.99
CA HIS A 389 4.19 -1.02 -8.93
C HIS A 389 3.57 -0.13 -10.00
N HIS A 390 3.12 1.05 -9.57
CA HIS A 390 2.53 2.06 -10.45
C HIS A 390 3.53 3.20 -10.62
N SER A 391 3.71 3.68 -11.86
CA SER A 391 4.50 4.89 -12.08
C SER A 391 3.82 6.10 -11.42
N ALA A 392 4.61 7.08 -11.00
CA ALA A 392 4.13 8.27 -10.31
C ALA A 392 3.09 9.07 -11.13
N ASP A 393 3.22 9.05 -12.46
CA ASP A 393 2.29 9.68 -13.39
C ASP A 393 1.07 8.80 -13.70
N GLY A 394 1.00 7.57 -13.17
CA GLY A 394 -0.08 6.61 -13.39
C GLY A 394 -0.20 6.13 -14.84
N SER A 395 0.88 6.18 -15.62
CA SER A 395 0.91 5.73 -17.02
C SER A 395 1.34 4.27 -17.19
N LEU A 396 1.94 3.67 -16.16
CA LEU A 396 2.55 2.35 -16.20
C LEU A 396 2.18 1.54 -14.95
N ILE A 397 1.85 0.27 -15.15
CA ILE A 397 1.73 -0.72 -14.08
C ILE A 397 2.69 -1.86 -14.36
N GLU A 398 3.56 -2.16 -13.41
CA GLU A 398 4.45 -3.32 -13.42
C GLU A 398 3.94 -4.35 -12.41
N ARG A 399 3.81 -5.60 -12.83
CA ARG A 399 3.38 -6.71 -11.97
C ARG A 399 4.41 -7.80 -11.97
N GLN A 400 4.67 -8.38 -10.81
CA GLN A 400 5.58 -9.51 -10.71
C GLN A 400 5.17 -10.49 -9.62
N SER A 401 5.47 -11.78 -9.82
CA SER A 401 5.14 -12.84 -8.86
C SER A 401 5.89 -14.12 -9.22
N LEU A 402 6.18 -14.93 -8.22
CA LEU A 402 6.55 -16.33 -8.41
C LEU A 402 5.33 -17.10 -8.88
N ALA A 403 5.49 -17.97 -9.86
CA ALA A 403 4.41 -18.79 -10.40
C ALA A 403 4.89 -20.22 -10.66
N LEU A 404 3.97 -21.18 -10.58
CA LEU A 404 4.16 -22.54 -11.05
C LEU A 404 3.55 -22.66 -12.46
N ARG A 405 4.39 -22.91 -13.46
CA ARG A 405 3.99 -23.14 -14.85
C ARG A 405 3.82 -24.63 -15.09
N GLY A 406 2.66 -25.03 -15.59
CA GLY A 406 2.32 -26.42 -15.91
C GLY A 406 1.91 -27.27 -14.70
N GLU A 407 1.57 -28.53 -14.94
CA GLU A 407 1.11 -29.50 -13.93
C GLU A 407 1.97 -30.77 -13.92
N GLY A 408 1.94 -31.49 -12.80
CA GLY A 408 2.63 -32.76 -12.64
C GLY A 408 4.16 -32.66 -12.71
N PRO A 409 4.87 -33.69 -13.18
CA PRO A 409 6.34 -33.77 -13.11
C PRO A 409 7.07 -32.77 -14.03
N ARG A 410 6.36 -32.12 -14.96
CA ARG A 410 6.92 -31.07 -15.83
C ARG A 410 6.69 -29.66 -15.29
N ALA A 411 6.01 -29.52 -14.16
CA ALA A 411 5.75 -28.21 -13.58
C ALA A 411 7.08 -27.55 -13.18
N CYS A 412 7.25 -26.27 -13.50
CA CYS A 412 8.46 -25.50 -13.20
C CYS A 412 8.09 -24.19 -12.50
N TYR A 413 8.92 -23.75 -11.55
CA TYR A 413 8.72 -22.44 -10.94
C TYR A 413 9.35 -21.37 -11.82
N VAL A 414 8.68 -20.24 -11.95
CA VAL A 414 9.12 -19.09 -12.75
C VAL A 414 8.87 -17.79 -12.00
N TRP A 415 9.74 -16.81 -12.18
CA TRP A 415 9.44 -15.43 -11.83
C TRP A 415 8.80 -14.75 -13.03
N LEU A 416 7.54 -14.37 -12.88
CA LEU A 416 6.75 -13.70 -13.90
C LEU A 416 6.84 -12.20 -13.70
N ARG A 417 7.14 -11.45 -14.76
CA ARG A 417 7.13 -9.98 -14.81
C ARG A 417 6.31 -9.50 -15.98
N GLN A 418 5.36 -8.62 -15.72
CA GLN A 418 4.49 -8.01 -16.73
C GLN A 418 4.57 -6.49 -16.65
N VAL A 419 4.54 -5.85 -17.81
CA VAL A 419 4.45 -4.40 -17.93
C VAL A 419 3.16 -4.04 -18.69
N THR A 420 2.27 -3.27 -18.06
CA THR A 420 1.03 -2.76 -18.65
C THR A 420 1.12 -1.25 -18.80
N ALA A 421 1.07 -0.74 -20.03
CA ALA A 421 0.91 0.69 -20.28
C ALA A 421 -0.57 1.07 -20.13
N VAL A 422 -0.88 1.94 -19.16
CA VAL A 422 -2.20 2.55 -18.95
C VAL A 422 -2.37 3.76 -19.85
N ARG A 423 -1.30 4.55 -20.00
CA ARG A 423 -1.22 5.69 -20.93
C ARG A 423 0.04 5.56 -21.76
N ASP A 424 -0.02 6.06 -23.00
CA ASP A 424 1.12 6.01 -23.91
C ASP A 424 2.07 7.18 -23.66
N THR A 425 2.93 7.02 -22.64
CA THR A 425 3.99 7.97 -22.27
C THR A 425 5.35 7.41 -22.65
N LEU A 426 6.37 8.29 -22.70
CA LEU A 426 7.76 7.85 -22.92
C LEU A 426 8.19 6.80 -21.89
N GLY A 427 7.91 7.03 -20.59
CA GLY A 427 8.24 6.06 -19.53
C GLY A 427 7.54 4.71 -19.69
N ALA A 428 6.29 4.68 -20.16
CA ALA A 428 5.57 3.43 -20.43
C ALA A 428 6.15 2.67 -21.63
N ARG A 429 6.56 3.38 -22.69
CA ARG A 429 7.26 2.78 -23.85
C ARG A 429 8.62 2.23 -23.45
N ASP A 430 9.42 3.02 -22.72
CA ASP A 430 10.74 2.62 -22.24
C ASP A 430 10.67 1.38 -21.34
N ALA A 431 9.67 1.31 -20.45
CA ALA A 431 9.47 0.16 -19.59
C ALA A 431 9.11 -1.13 -20.36
N ARG A 432 8.28 -1.02 -21.42
CA ARG A 432 7.93 -2.15 -22.29
C ARG A 432 9.12 -2.59 -23.13
N GLN A 433 9.86 -1.63 -23.68
CA GLN A 433 11.07 -1.88 -24.47
C GLN A 433 12.14 -2.54 -23.60
N ALA A 434 12.33 -2.10 -22.36
CA ALA A 434 13.27 -2.70 -21.42
C ALA A 434 12.96 -4.18 -21.14
N LEU A 435 11.68 -4.55 -21.01
CA LEU A 435 11.28 -5.94 -20.81
C LEU A 435 11.57 -6.82 -22.05
N ALA A 436 11.43 -6.25 -23.26
CA ALA A 436 11.80 -6.94 -24.50
C ALA A 436 13.33 -7.03 -24.68
N GLN A 437 14.05 -5.98 -24.32
CA GLN A 437 15.51 -5.98 -24.34
C GLN A 437 16.08 -7.00 -23.35
N GLU A 438 15.45 -7.14 -22.17
CA GLU A 438 15.83 -8.15 -21.19
C GLU A 438 15.72 -9.58 -21.74
N ARG A 439 14.64 -9.89 -22.47
CA ARG A 439 14.52 -11.16 -23.22
C ARG A 439 15.73 -11.38 -24.15
N ASP A 440 16.17 -10.34 -24.85
CA ASP A 440 17.22 -10.46 -25.87
C ASP A 440 18.61 -10.62 -25.27
N VAL A 441 18.89 -9.96 -24.14
CA VAL A 441 20.23 -9.99 -23.53
C VAL A 441 20.42 -11.15 -22.56
N LEU A 442 19.37 -11.64 -21.89
CA LEU A 442 19.48 -12.66 -20.85
C LEU A 442 20.22 -13.94 -21.29
N PRO A 443 19.97 -14.52 -22.49
CA PRO A 443 20.70 -15.71 -22.93
C PRO A 443 22.21 -15.47 -23.04
N ALA A 444 22.62 -14.38 -23.69
CA ALA A 444 24.03 -14.06 -23.90
C ALA A 444 24.73 -13.65 -22.59
N LEU A 445 24.04 -12.93 -21.70
CA LEU A 445 24.57 -12.57 -20.40
C LEU A 445 24.72 -13.80 -19.50
N GLY A 446 23.74 -14.72 -19.50
CA GLY A 446 23.74 -15.92 -18.66
C GLY A 446 24.86 -16.91 -18.99
N GLU A 447 25.35 -16.93 -20.22
CA GLU A 447 26.54 -17.72 -20.61
C GLU A 447 27.84 -17.14 -20.06
N ARG A 448 27.91 -15.83 -19.87
CA ARG A 448 29.13 -15.10 -19.50
C ARG A 448 29.20 -14.77 -18.02
N VAL A 449 28.06 -14.60 -17.37
CA VAL A 449 27.95 -14.10 -16.00
C VAL A 449 27.17 -15.11 -15.14
N PRO A 450 27.87 -15.90 -14.31
CA PRO A 450 27.23 -16.82 -13.39
C PRO A 450 26.31 -16.11 -12.39
N GLY A 451 25.21 -16.77 -12.01
CA GLY A 451 24.27 -16.24 -11.02
C GLY A 451 23.17 -15.34 -11.60
N LEU A 452 23.11 -15.16 -12.92
CA LEU A 452 21.97 -14.53 -13.58
C LEU A 452 20.78 -15.50 -13.73
N PRO A 453 19.54 -14.98 -13.76
CA PRO A 453 18.37 -15.80 -14.02
C PRO A 453 18.38 -16.28 -15.47
N ARG A 454 17.78 -17.44 -15.72
CA ARG A 454 17.62 -17.97 -17.08
C ARG A 454 16.27 -17.59 -17.65
N LEU A 455 16.24 -17.11 -18.89
CA LEU A 455 15.01 -16.88 -19.62
C LEU A 455 14.19 -18.18 -19.72
N ASP A 456 12.91 -18.13 -19.34
CA ASP A 456 11.95 -19.21 -19.56
C ASP A 456 11.09 -18.92 -20.78
N ARG A 457 10.43 -17.76 -20.80
CA ARG A 457 9.56 -17.36 -21.91
C ARG A 457 9.38 -15.84 -21.98
N TYR A 458 9.05 -15.37 -23.17
CA TYR A 458 8.52 -14.02 -23.38
C TYR A 458 7.22 -14.10 -24.19
N VAL A 459 6.16 -13.49 -23.68
CA VAL A 459 4.86 -13.38 -24.36
C VAL A 459 4.67 -11.93 -24.80
N PRO A 460 4.74 -11.64 -26.12
CA PRO A 460 4.49 -10.29 -26.62
C PRO A 460 3.00 -9.93 -26.49
N GLY A 461 2.69 -8.64 -26.55
CA GLY A 461 1.31 -8.18 -26.55
C GLY A 461 1.17 -6.74 -26.03
N ARG A 462 -0.07 -6.33 -25.76
CA ARG A 462 -0.36 -5.02 -25.13
C ARG A 462 0.19 -4.91 -23.71
N ALA A 463 0.30 -6.04 -23.02
CA ALA A 463 0.91 -6.15 -21.70
C ALA A 463 1.94 -7.29 -21.71
N PRO A 464 3.14 -7.07 -22.28
CA PRO A 464 4.14 -8.11 -22.46
C PRO A 464 4.54 -8.73 -21.14
N VAL A 465 4.82 -10.04 -21.17
CA VAL A 465 5.23 -10.83 -20.02
C VAL A 465 6.57 -11.49 -20.28
N LEU A 466 7.47 -11.38 -19.33
CA LEU A 466 8.73 -12.10 -19.28
C LEU A 466 8.68 -13.07 -18.11
N THR A 467 8.99 -14.33 -18.34
CA THR A 467 9.21 -15.32 -17.29
C THR A 467 10.67 -15.75 -17.29
N VAL A 468 11.25 -15.85 -16.10
CA VAL A 468 12.58 -16.45 -15.89
C VAL A 468 12.46 -17.64 -14.96
N VAL A 469 13.33 -18.64 -15.12
CA VAL A 469 13.31 -19.86 -14.33
C VAL A 469 13.62 -19.54 -12.86
N TRP A 470 12.75 -19.99 -11.96
CA TRP A 470 12.99 -19.93 -10.52
C TRP A 470 13.60 -21.24 -10.02
N PRO A 471 14.70 -21.18 -9.26
CA PRO A 471 15.39 -22.37 -8.78
C PRO A 471 14.59 -23.10 -7.69
N ARG A 472 14.82 -24.41 -7.59
CA ARG A 472 14.21 -25.30 -6.59
C ARG A 472 15.23 -25.73 -5.57
N GLN A 473 14.76 -25.94 -4.34
CA GLN A 473 15.52 -26.61 -3.32
C GLN A 473 15.73 -28.08 -3.73
N GLU A 474 16.98 -28.56 -3.69
CA GLU A 474 17.35 -29.92 -4.13
C GLU A 474 16.61 -31.01 -3.34
N VAL A 475 16.37 -30.79 -2.05
CA VAL A 475 15.79 -31.80 -1.13
C VAL A 475 14.27 -31.83 -1.20
N THR A 476 13.62 -30.68 -1.11
CA THR A 476 12.15 -30.59 -0.95
C THR A 476 11.43 -30.39 -2.29
N GLY A 477 12.14 -29.95 -3.33
CA GLY A 477 11.54 -29.54 -4.60
C GLY A 477 10.74 -28.22 -4.53
N HIS A 478 10.60 -27.62 -3.34
CA HIS A 478 9.97 -26.31 -3.14
C HIS A 478 10.78 -25.19 -3.78
N PRO A 479 10.16 -24.04 -4.11
CA PRO A 479 10.88 -22.90 -4.66
C PRO A 479 11.92 -22.41 -3.65
N CYS A 480 13.10 -22.01 -4.14
CA CYS A 480 14.10 -21.36 -3.30
C CYS A 480 13.53 -20.07 -2.69
N GLU A 481 13.92 -19.76 -1.46
CA GLU A 481 13.57 -18.50 -0.80
C GLU A 481 14.47 -17.37 -1.31
N THR A 482 14.07 -16.13 -1.01
CA THR A 482 14.92 -14.96 -1.21
C THR A 482 15.64 -14.59 0.08
N LEU A 483 16.67 -13.75 -0.02
CA LEU A 483 17.36 -13.22 1.15
C LEU A 483 16.43 -12.41 2.06
N ALA A 484 15.25 -12.00 1.59
CA ALA A 484 14.22 -11.36 2.42
C ALA A 484 13.82 -12.23 3.63
N ALA A 485 13.70 -13.55 3.45
CA ALA A 485 13.34 -14.48 4.52
C ALA A 485 14.36 -14.51 5.68
N ALA A 486 15.62 -14.13 5.41
CA ALA A 486 16.64 -14.01 6.44
C ALA A 486 16.41 -12.84 7.41
N PHE A 487 15.59 -11.85 7.03
CA PHE A 487 15.29 -10.67 7.84
C PHE A 487 14.02 -10.80 8.68
N ASP A 488 13.09 -11.67 8.29
CA ASP A 488 11.77 -11.79 8.91
C ASP A 488 11.77 -12.64 10.19
N ALA A 489 12.81 -13.46 10.40
CA ALA A 489 12.82 -14.45 11.47
C ALA A 489 13.05 -13.88 12.88
N ASP A 490 13.80 -12.78 13.08
CA ASP A 490 14.13 -12.34 14.45
C ASP A 490 14.48 -10.85 14.66
N GLY A 491 14.78 -10.04 13.63
CA GLY A 491 15.24 -8.65 13.82
C GLY A 491 16.50 -8.48 14.69
N ARG A 492 17.10 -9.60 15.12
CA ARG A 492 18.32 -9.68 15.92
C ARG A 492 19.54 -9.70 14.98
N PRO A 493 20.69 -9.15 15.41
CA PRO A 493 21.93 -9.28 14.67
C PRO A 493 22.24 -10.76 14.38
N LEU A 494 22.75 -11.05 13.19
CA LEU A 494 23.15 -12.41 12.82
C LEU A 494 24.25 -12.94 13.75
N ASP A 495 24.11 -14.21 14.14
CA ASP A 495 25.20 -14.94 14.78
C ASP A 495 26.43 -15.03 13.86
N PRO A 496 27.65 -15.18 14.40
CA PRO A 496 28.88 -15.17 13.62
C PRO A 496 28.90 -16.19 12.48
N TRP A 497 28.33 -17.38 12.68
CA TRP A 497 28.36 -18.45 11.68
C TRP A 497 27.40 -18.19 10.51
N ARG A 498 26.17 -17.73 10.79
CA ARG A 498 25.26 -17.28 9.73
C ARG A 498 25.84 -16.08 8.98
N ARG A 499 26.49 -15.15 9.69
CA ARG A 499 27.13 -13.98 9.08
C ARG A 499 28.26 -14.39 8.13
N PHE A 500 29.14 -15.30 8.55
CA PHE A 500 30.19 -15.88 7.70
C PHE A 500 29.62 -16.43 6.38
N ARG A 501 28.61 -17.29 6.45
CA ARG A 501 28.03 -17.94 5.26
C ARG A 501 27.38 -16.95 4.29
N LEU A 502 26.64 -15.97 4.83
CA LEU A 502 25.98 -14.94 4.02
C LEU A 502 26.98 -13.97 3.41
N PHE A 503 28.03 -13.56 4.14
CA PHE A 503 29.07 -12.67 3.60
C PHE A 503 29.91 -13.32 2.50
N THR A 504 30.27 -14.60 2.66
CA THR A 504 30.93 -15.36 1.59
C THR A 504 30.05 -15.43 0.34
N GLY A 505 28.74 -15.66 0.50
CA GLY A 505 27.79 -15.63 -0.60
C GLY A 505 27.64 -14.27 -1.26
N LEU A 506 27.51 -13.19 -0.47
CA LEU A 506 27.38 -11.83 -1.00
C LEU A 506 28.66 -11.37 -1.72
N ALA A 507 29.83 -11.81 -1.25
CA ALA A 507 31.08 -11.60 -1.95
C ALA A 507 31.12 -12.32 -3.30
N ALA A 508 30.53 -13.51 -3.42
CA ALA A 508 30.37 -14.18 -4.72
C ALA A 508 29.35 -13.46 -5.62
N LEU A 509 28.27 -12.90 -5.04
CA LEU A 509 27.31 -12.09 -5.79
C LEU A 509 27.96 -10.82 -6.38
N CYS A 510 28.98 -10.26 -5.73
CA CYS A 510 29.78 -9.19 -6.32
C CYS A 510 30.47 -9.60 -7.64
N ASP A 511 30.83 -10.87 -7.83
CA ASP A 511 31.38 -11.35 -9.11
C ASP A 511 30.31 -11.28 -10.21
N THR A 512 29.07 -11.67 -9.91
CA THR A 512 27.93 -11.55 -10.83
C THR A 512 27.68 -10.08 -11.21
N LEU A 513 27.67 -9.17 -10.23
CA LEU A 513 27.46 -7.75 -10.50
C LEU A 513 28.63 -7.14 -11.29
N ALA A 514 29.88 -7.49 -10.96
CA ALA A 514 31.04 -7.04 -11.71
C ALA A 514 30.99 -7.51 -13.17
N GLY A 515 30.60 -8.77 -13.41
CA GLY A 515 30.40 -9.29 -14.77
C GLY A 515 29.31 -8.55 -15.55
N LEU A 516 28.22 -8.14 -14.89
CA LEU A 516 27.22 -7.25 -15.52
C LEU A 516 27.82 -5.88 -15.87
N HIS A 517 28.60 -5.28 -14.96
CA HIS A 517 29.22 -3.96 -15.15
C HIS A 517 30.23 -3.95 -16.29
N GLU A 518 31.05 -5.01 -16.41
CA GLU A 518 31.99 -5.21 -17.52
C GLU A 518 31.29 -5.27 -18.89
N LEU A 519 30.01 -5.67 -18.90
CA LEU A 519 29.16 -5.72 -20.09
C LEU A 519 28.30 -4.47 -20.27
N GLY A 520 28.50 -3.44 -19.46
CA GLY A 520 27.78 -2.16 -19.54
C GLY A 520 26.40 -2.16 -18.90
N PHE A 521 26.03 -3.21 -18.15
CA PHE A 521 24.75 -3.33 -17.47
C PHE A 521 24.88 -3.07 -15.97
N SER A 522 23.87 -2.45 -15.35
CA SER A 522 23.81 -2.26 -13.89
C SER A 522 22.39 -2.52 -13.39
N HIS A 523 22.25 -3.31 -12.32
CA HIS A 523 20.97 -3.82 -11.83
C HIS A 523 20.08 -2.70 -11.25
N ARG A 524 20.67 -1.75 -10.51
CA ARG A 524 20.11 -0.51 -9.91
C ARG A 524 18.94 -0.64 -8.93
N ARG A 525 18.23 -1.77 -8.93
CA ARG A 525 17.07 -2.07 -8.06
C ARG A 525 17.32 -3.25 -7.13
N LEU A 526 18.59 -3.53 -6.80
CA LEU A 526 18.93 -4.70 -5.99
C LEU A 526 18.42 -4.52 -4.56
N GLY A 527 17.82 -5.57 -4.00
CA GLY A 527 17.35 -5.61 -2.62
C GLY A 527 17.20 -7.06 -2.15
N PRO A 528 16.82 -7.30 -0.89
CA PRO A 528 16.72 -8.65 -0.32
C PRO A 528 15.85 -9.62 -1.14
N ALA A 529 14.68 -9.17 -1.61
CA ALA A 529 13.78 -9.98 -2.43
C ALA A 529 14.31 -10.25 -3.86
N GLY A 530 15.31 -9.48 -4.31
CA GLY A 530 15.97 -9.67 -5.61
C GLY A 530 17.13 -10.67 -5.58
N ILE A 531 17.46 -11.23 -4.41
CA ILE A 531 18.56 -12.18 -4.22
C ILE A 531 17.97 -13.54 -3.84
N VAL A 532 18.07 -14.52 -4.72
CA VAL A 532 17.55 -15.89 -4.51
C VAL A 532 18.61 -16.74 -3.82
N VAL A 533 18.21 -17.45 -2.76
CA VAL A 533 19.08 -18.32 -1.97
C VAL A 533 19.05 -19.73 -2.55
N LEU A 534 20.10 -20.12 -3.28
CA LEU A 534 20.20 -21.43 -3.94
C LEU A 534 20.55 -22.58 -2.97
N GLY A 535 20.59 -22.29 -1.67
CA GLY A 535 21.21 -23.15 -0.67
C GLY A 535 22.74 -23.12 -0.75
N GLY A 536 23.37 -23.93 0.08
CA GLY A 536 24.82 -23.94 0.18
C GLY A 536 25.32 -24.94 1.20
N GLY A 537 26.51 -25.48 0.95
CA GLY A 537 27.18 -26.38 1.88
C GLY A 537 27.60 -25.69 3.18
N PRO A 538 28.34 -26.39 4.04
CA PRO A 538 28.79 -25.84 5.32
C PRO A 538 29.69 -24.59 5.17
N THR A 539 30.27 -24.36 3.99
CA THR A 539 31.31 -23.34 3.75
C THR A 539 30.83 -22.06 3.08
N ALA A 540 29.68 -22.07 2.37
CA ALA A 540 29.17 -20.87 1.70
C ALA A 540 27.69 -21.02 1.31
N THR A 541 26.93 -19.92 1.43
CA THR A 541 25.61 -19.79 0.81
C THR A 541 25.77 -19.32 -0.64
N ARG A 542 25.12 -19.99 -1.60
CA ARG A 542 25.11 -19.55 -3.00
C ARG A 542 23.90 -18.67 -3.27
N PHE A 543 24.10 -17.59 -4.03
CA PHE A 543 23.05 -16.67 -4.44
C PHE A 543 22.94 -16.57 -5.96
N ALA A 544 21.74 -16.21 -6.43
CA ALA A 544 21.49 -15.76 -7.78
C ALA A 544 20.66 -14.47 -7.76
N LEU A 545 20.75 -13.68 -8.82
CA LEU A 545 19.83 -12.58 -9.07
C LEU A 545 18.49 -13.13 -9.53
N ARG A 546 17.42 -12.55 -9.01
CA ARG A 546 16.04 -12.87 -9.41
C ARG A 546 15.72 -12.42 -10.83
N ASP A 547 16.15 -11.21 -11.17
CA ASP A 547 15.89 -10.50 -12.41
C ASP A 547 17.08 -9.56 -12.72
N LEU A 548 17.06 -8.85 -13.87
CA LEU A 548 18.07 -7.83 -14.16
C LEU A 548 17.73 -6.45 -13.57
N GLY A 549 16.72 -6.35 -12.71
CA GLY A 549 16.27 -5.10 -12.11
C GLY A 549 15.88 -4.06 -13.17
N LEU A 550 16.66 -2.99 -13.22
CA LEU A 550 16.51 -1.90 -14.18
C LEU A 550 17.61 -1.90 -15.25
N ALA A 551 18.43 -2.95 -15.40
CA ALA A 551 19.59 -2.93 -16.29
C ALA A 551 19.27 -2.56 -17.75
N CYS A 552 18.09 -2.93 -18.24
CA CYS A 552 17.64 -2.61 -19.60
C CYS A 552 16.83 -1.29 -19.70
N ARG A 553 16.72 -0.49 -18.64
CA ARG A 553 16.08 0.84 -18.70
C ARG A 553 17.08 1.95 -18.93
N VAL A 554 16.68 3.00 -19.63
CA VAL A 554 17.49 4.22 -19.67
C VAL A 554 17.49 4.85 -18.26
N PRO A 555 18.64 5.20 -17.67
CA PRO A 555 18.68 5.99 -16.43
C PRO A 555 17.94 7.31 -16.60
N ALA A 556 17.14 7.72 -15.61
CA ALA A 556 16.43 9.00 -15.68
C ALA A 556 17.41 10.18 -15.55
N ALA A 557 17.09 11.32 -16.15
CA ALA A 557 17.88 12.54 -15.99
C ALA A 557 17.87 12.96 -14.50
N GLY A 558 19.05 13.01 -13.87
CA GLY A 558 19.19 13.25 -12.43
C GLY A 558 19.47 12.00 -11.58
N ASP A 559 19.44 10.79 -12.16
CA ASP A 559 20.05 9.61 -11.53
C ASP A 559 21.57 9.75 -11.56
N THR A 560 22.12 10.56 -10.64
CA THR A 560 23.57 10.71 -10.44
C THR A 560 24.25 9.39 -10.07
N ALA A 561 23.46 8.37 -9.72
CA ALA A 561 23.88 7.01 -9.36
C ALA A 561 23.72 5.97 -10.50
N ALA A 562 23.69 6.36 -11.78
CA ALA A 562 23.69 5.37 -12.87
C ALA A 562 24.99 4.51 -12.84
N GLY A 563 24.88 3.20 -13.06
CA GLY A 563 26.04 2.29 -13.18
C GLY A 563 26.42 1.52 -11.92
N GLU A 564 27.70 1.13 -11.80
CA GLU A 564 28.25 0.31 -10.70
C GLU A 564 27.95 0.90 -9.32
N SER A 565 28.04 2.23 -9.19
CA SER A 565 27.85 2.96 -7.93
C SER A 565 26.46 2.78 -7.30
N ALA A 566 25.40 2.56 -8.09
CA ALA A 566 24.08 2.21 -7.57
C ALA A 566 24.04 0.79 -7.01
N ASP A 567 24.63 -0.17 -7.70
CA ASP A 567 24.64 -1.57 -7.25
C ASP A 567 25.45 -1.74 -5.96
N VAL A 568 26.59 -1.04 -5.87
CA VAL A 568 27.40 -0.96 -4.64
C VAL A 568 26.57 -0.42 -3.49
N HIS A 569 25.85 0.68 -3.69
CA HIS A 569 24.99 1.27 -2.67
C HIS A 569 23.88 0.31 -2.23
N ARG A 570 23.15 -0.27 -3.20
CA ARG A 570 22.05 -1.22 -2.94
C ARG A 570 22.53 -2.44 -2.18
N LEU A 571 23.68 -3.02 -2.57
CA LEU A 571 24.26 -4.16 -1.87
C LEU A 571 24.76 -3.79 -0.47
N ALA A 572 25.33 -2.60 -0.30
CA ALA A 572 25.74 -2.10 1.02
C ALA A 572 24.54 -1.90 1.96
N VAL A 573 23.39 -1.45 1.45
CA VAL A 573 22.13 -1.38 2.21
C VAL A 573 21.70 -2.77 2.69
N VAL A 574 21.78 -3.79 1.83
CA VAL A 574 21.50 -5.18 2.21
C VAL A 574 22.46 -5.64 3.31
N CYS A 575 23.76 -5.41 3.14
CA CYS A 575 24.78 -5.79 4.13
C CYS A 575 24.58 -5.10 5.48
N ALA A 576 24.31 -3.79 5.48
CA ALA A 576 24.06 -3.02 6.70
C ALA A 576 22.82 -3.53 7.43
N ARG A 577 21.76 -3.87 6.70
CA ARG A 577 20.54 -4.47 7.29
C ARG A 577 20.85 -5.83 7.93
N LEU A 578 21.66 -6.68 7.29
CA LEU A 578 22.02 -8.01 7.82
C LEU A 578 22.80 -7.90 9.12
N VAL A 579 23.68 -6.90 9.22
CA VAL A 579 24.47 -6.69 10.43
C VAL A 579 23.63 -6.09 11.55
N THR A 580 22.85 -5.06 11.24
CA THR A 580 22.19 -4.23 12.27
C THR A 580 20.86 -4.81 12.74
N GLY A 581 20.25 -5.71 11.95
CA GLY A 581 18.86 -6.16 12.15
C GLY A 581 17.82 -5.07 11.96
N ARG A 582 18.22 -3.86 11.55
CA ARG A 582 17.35 -2.68 11.41
C ARG A 582 17.21 -2.28 9.94
N PRO A 583 16.06 -1.72 9.52
CA PRO A 583 15.95 -1.08 8.21
C PRO A 583 17.03 -0.01 8.11
N ALA A 584 17.88 -0.08 7.09
CA ALA A 584 19.06 0.77 6.97
C ALA A 584 18.66 2.26 6.99
N PRO A 585 19.03 3.04 8.02
CA PRO A 585 18.93 4.49 7.95
C PRO A 585 20.11 5.02 7.12
N GLY A 586 20.05 6.29 6.72
CA GLY A 586 21.12 6.96 5.99
C GLY A 586 22.50 6.90 6.67
N THR A 587 23.46 7.60 6.08
CA THR A 587 24.92 7.59 6.38
C THR A 587 25.35 7.68 7.87
N SER A 588 24.44 7.98 8.79
CA SER A 588 24.68 8.18 10.23
C SER A 588 24.32 7.01 11.16
N SER A 589 23.76 5.90 10.67
CA SER A 589 23.39 4.80 11.57
C SER A 589 24.64 4.08 12.10
N PRO A 590 24.82 3.93 13.42
CA PRO A 590 26.02 3.31 13.98
C PRO A 590 26.07 1.83 13.59
N LEU A 591 27.04 1.46 12.76
CA LEU A 591 27.40 0.07 12.53
C LEU A 591 27.98 -0.52 13.83
N PRO A 592 27.65 -1.77 14.20
CA PRO A 592 28.15 -2.39 15.43
C PRO A 592 29.68 -2.37 15.48
N HIS A 593 30.23 -2.04 16.65
CA HIS A 593 31.67 -2.08 16.91
C HIS A 593 32.25 -3.50 16.83
N SER A 594 31.40 -4.53 16.89
CA SER A 594 31.74 -5.95 16.79
C SER A 594 31.95 -6.45 15.35
N LEU A 595 31.90 -5.56 14.35
CA LEU A 595 32.22 -5.95 12.97
C LEU A 595 33.73 -5.98 12.71
N PRO A 596 34.20 -6.92 11.88
CA PRO A 596 35.57 -6.99 11.35
C PRO A 596 36.11 -5.63 10.89
N HIS A 597 37.35 -5.29 11.26
CA HIS A 597 37.86 -3.91 11.27
C HIS A 597 37.76 -3.16 9.93
N ALA A 598 37.80 -3.86 8.79
CA ALA A 598 37.75 -3.25 7.46
C ALA A 598 36.31 -2.97 6.95
N LEU A 599 35.32 -3.79 7.35
CA LEU A 599 33.98 -3.77 6.76
C LEU A 599 33.17 -2.50 7.09
N PRO A 600 33.15 -1.99 8.35
CA PRO A 600 32.43 -0.75 8.66
C PRO A 600 32.88 0.45 7.83
N ARG A 601 34.18 0.57 7.56
CA ARG A 601 34.73 1.68 6.78
C ARG A 601 34.30 1.61 5.32
N VAL A 602 34.34 0.42 4.72
CA VAL A 602 33.93 0.21 3.32
C VAL A 602 32.42 0.36 3.15
N LEU A 603 31.62 -0.17 4.10
CA LEU A 603 30.16 0.00 4.09
C LEU A 603 29.75 1.47 4.23
N ARG A 604 30.39 2.26 5.10
CA ARG A 604 30.10 3.70 5.22
C ARG A 604 30.33 4.44 3.90
N ARG A 605 31.43 4.15 3.20
CA ARG A 605 31.70 4.73 1.88
C ARG A 605 30.70 4.26 0.82
N ALA A 606 30.34 2.98 0.83
CA ALA A 606 29.35 2.44 -0.10
C ALA A 606 27.93 3.01 0.14
N LEU A 607 27.61 3.38 1.38
CA LEU A 607 26.37 4.05 1.76
C LEU A 607 26.39 5.58 1.55
N ALA A 608 27.48 6.14 1.05
CA ALA A 608 27.61 7.58 0.81
C ALA A 608 26.50 8.10 -0.12
N ALA A 609 26.00 9.29 0.20
CA ALA A 609 24.99 9.97 -0.62
C ALA A 609 25.56 10.29 -2.02
N ASP A 610 26.79 10.78 -2.08
CA ASP A 610 27.52 11.04 -3.33
C ASP A 610 28.00 9.72 -3.97
N PRO A 611 27.55 9.40 -5.20
CA PRO A 611 28.02 8.24 -5.96
C PRO A 611 29.53 8.21 -6.21
N ALA A 612 30.20 9.36 -6.28
CA ALA A 612 31.65 9.45 -6.51
C ALA A 612 32.49 9.02 -5.30
N GLU A 613 31.93 9.08 -4.09
CA GLU A 613 32.60 8.63 -2.86
C GLU A 613 32.55 7.10 -2.67
N ARG A 614 31.61 6.45 -3.38
CA ARG A 614 31.36 5.01 -3.27
C ARG A 614 32.51 4.23 -3.91
N PRO A 615 32.96 3.14 -3.27
CA PRO A 615 34.05 2.35 -3.80
C PRO A 615 33.57 1.47 -4.98
N HIS A 616 34.51 0.92 -5.74
CA HIS A 616 34.20 -0.14 -6.72
C HIS A 616 33.65 -1.40 -6.03
N ILE A 617 32.82 -2.17 -6.74
CA ILE A 617 32.21 -3.43 -6.32
C ILE A 617 33.26 -4.45 -5.89
N ARG A 618 34.44 -4.46 -6.53
CA ARG A 618 35.59 -5.29 -6.16
C ARG A 618 36.17 -4.93 -4.78
N THR A 619 36.09 -3.66 -4.39
CA THR A 619 36.51 -3.21 -3.06
C THR A 619 35.53 -3.69 -1.98
N LEU A 620 34.23 -3.58 -2.26
CA LEU A 620 33.18 -4.11 -1.37
C LEU A 620 33.28 -5.63 -1.23
N GLN A 621 33.53 -6.33 -2.34
CA GLN A 621 33.79 -7.77 -2.37
C GLN A 621 34.96 -8.18 -1.48
N ALA A 622 36.12 -7.52 -1.60
CA ALA A 622 37.28 -7.82 -0.78
C ALA A 622 37.00 -7.61 0.71
N ALA A 623 36.25 -6.56 1.06
CA ALA A 623 35.84 -6.30 2.43
C ALA A 623 34.91 -7.39 2.99
N LEU A 624 33.95 -7.87 2.19
CA LEU A 624 33.05 -8.96 2.57
C LEU A 624 33.78 -10.29 2.76
N ARG A 625 34.71 -10.65 1.85
CA ARG A 625 35.55 -11.86 1.99
C ARG A 625 36.37 -11.81 3.27
N ARG A 626 37.00 -10.67 3.54
CA ARG A 626 37.81 -10.48 4.75
C ARG A 626 36.96 -10.60 6.02
N ALA A 627 35.80 -9.95 6.03
CA ALA A 627 34.87 -10.00 7.17
C ALA A 627 34.40 -11.43 7.47
N ALA A 628 34.11 -12.21 6.43
CA ALA A 628 33.74 -13.61 6.60
C ALA A 628 34.85 -14.38 7.34
N HIS A 629 36.11 -14.23 6.94
CA HIS A 629 37.21 -14.97 7.57
C HIS A 629 37.58 -14.49 8.98
N GLU A 630 37.40 -13.20 9.28
CA GLU A 630 37.69 -12.63 10.62
C GLU A 630 36.65 -13.01 11.68
N ASP A 631 35.41 -13.37 11.31
CA ASP A 631 34.36 -13.80 12.25
C ASP A 631 34.51 -15.28 12.71
N LEU A 632 35.43 -16.05 12.12
CA LEU A 632 35.69 -17.47 12.46
C LEU A 632 36.94 -17.69 13.33
N GLY A 633 37.78 -16.67 13.50
CA GLY A 633 38.97 -16.68 14.36
C GLY A 633 38.71 -15.91 15.64
#